data_AF-A0A2V8S119-F1
#
_entry.id   AF-A0A2V8S119-F1
#
_cell.length_a   1.000
_cell.length_b   1.000
_cell.length_c   1.000
_cell.angle_alpha   90.00
_cell.angle_beta   90.00
_cell.angle_gamma   90.00
#
_symmetry.space_group_name_H-M   'P 1'
#
loop_
_entity.id
_entity.type
_entity.pdbx_description
1 polymer ?
#
loop_
_entity_poly.entity_id
_entity_poly.type
_entity_poly.pdbx_seq_one_letter_code
_entity_poly.pdbx_strand_id
1 'polypeptide(L)'
;MLRNEAITRKDLIDPQLAKAGWNLYDLTQVGLEIPVDGYDAEPWNGVTDYCLYRANGEVLAIVEAKRQSRSPQRARAQALHYVTEIGKRQSFQPFAFLANGLEIIYWHVGHAAPRDVSGFFSRADLERLLFIDQNKTPLAGTKIYRRKPSRATIAIRA
;
A
#
# COMPACT_ATOMS: atom_id res chain seq x y z
N MET A 1 -10.16 28.85 9.37
CA MET A 1 -9.42 28.75 8.09
C MET A 1 -9.67 27.38 7.46
N LEU A 2 -10.03 27.31 6.18
CA LEU A 2 -10.17 26.05 5.45
C LEU A 2 -8.77 25.47 5.18
N ARG A 3 -8.38 24.37 5.85
CA ARG A 3 -7.12 23.67 5.56
C ARG A 3 -7.09 23.25 4.08
N ASN A 4 -6.05 23.68 3.36
CA ASN A 4 -5.79 23.24 1.99
C ASN A 4 -5.02 21.90 2.01
N GLU A 5 -4.73 21.35 0.84
CA GLU A 5 -4.15 20.01 0.74
C GLU A 5 -2.72 20.01 1.26
N ALA A 6 -1.94 21.02 0.89
CA ALA A 6 -0.58 21.24 1.40
C ALA A 6 -0.52 21.34 2.94
N ILE A 7 -1.46 22.06 3.56
CA ILE A 7 -1.56 22.14 5.03
C ILE A 7 -1.95 20.77 5.61
N THR A 8 -2.86 20.04 4.95
CA THR A 8 -3.27 18.70 5.39
C THR A 8 -2.11 17.72 5.32
N ARG A 9 -1.32 17.76 4.24
CA ARG A 9 -0.07 17.00 4.06
C ARG A 9 0.88 17.26 5.23
N LYS A 10 1.27 18.52 5.40
CA LYS A 10 2.26 18.94 6.40
C LYS A 10 1.83 18.68 7.85
N ASP A 11 0.60 19.03 8.20
CA ASP A 11 0.17 19.02 9.60
C ASP A 11 -0.34 17.65 10.06
N LEU A 12 -0.83 16.82 9.13
CA LEU A 12 -1.52 15.57 9.48
C LEU A 12 -0.91 14.32 8.84
N ILE A 13 -0.51 14.37 7.57
CA ILE A 13 -0.03 13.16 6.87
C ILE A 13 1.47 12.95 7.15
N ASP A 14 2.29 13.99 7.08
CA ASP A 14 3.73 13.93 7.34
C ASP A 14 4.06 13.31 8.70
N PRO A 15 3.42 13.72 9.83
CA PRO A 15 3.67 13.09 11.12
C PRO A 15 3.29 11.61 11.16
N GLN A 16 2.26 11.20 10.42
CA GLN A 16 1.82 9.81 10.36
C GLN A 16 2.79 8.94 9.54
N LEU A 17 3.31 9.47 8.43
CA LEU A 17 4.37 8.81 7.65
C LEU A 17 5.66 8.69 8.48
N ALA A 18 6.07 9.75 9.16
CA ALA A 18 7.22 9.74 10.07
C ALA A 18 7.04 8.72 11.20
N LYS A 19 5.85 8.62 11.79
CA LYS A 19 5.51 7.62 12.81
C LYS A 19 5.60 6.18 12.28
N ALA A 20 5.32 5.96 11.01
CA ALA A 20 5.50 4.66 10.34
C ALA A 20 6.97 4.39 9.95
N GLY A 21 7.90 5.29 10.29
CA GLY A 21 9.34 5.12 10.05
C GLY A 21 9.83 5.67 8.71
N TRP A 22 9.00 6.41 7.97
CA TRP A 22 9.42 7.04 6.71
C TRP A 22 10.13 8.37 6.97
N ASN A 23 11.35 8.52 6.47
CA ASN A 23 12.07 9.78 6.53
C ASN A 23 11.72 10.65 5.31
N LEU A 24 10.90 11.69 5.52
CA LEU A 24 10.45 12.62 4.49
C LEU A 24 11.57 13.49 3.90
N TYR A 25 12.71 13.60 4.61
CA TYR A 25 13.89 14.34 4.14
C TYR A 25 14.88 13.45 3.37
N ASP A 26 14.61 12.15 3.30
CA ASP A 26 15.42 11.19 2.58
C ASP A 26 14.71 10.78 1.29
N LEU A 27 15.14 11.35 0.17
CA LEU A 27 14.54 11.12 -1.15
C LEU A 27 14.72 9.68 -1.65
N THR A 28 15.62 8.90 -1.05
CA THR A 28 15.71 7.45 -1.35
C THR A 28 14.63 6.65 -0.63
N GLN A 29 13.88 7.27 0.27
CA GLN A 29 12.79 6.66 1.03
C GLN A 29 11.43 7.22 0.66
N VAL A 30 11.34 8.55 0.51
CA VAL A 30 10.10 9.23 0.15
C VAL A 30 10.36 10.20 -0.99
N GLY A 31 9.71 9.95 -2.13
CA GLY A 31 9.65 10.89 -3.24
C GLY A 31 8.40 11.74 -3.12
N LEU A 32 8.52 13.04 -3.30
CA LEU A 32 7.39 13.94 -3.46
C LEU A 32 7.23 14.23 -4.94
N GLU A 33 6.00 14.09 -5.44
CA GLU A 33 5.60 14.62 -6.74
C GLU A 33 6.37 14.07 -7.96
N ILE A 34 6.22 12.76 -8.25
CA ILE A 34 6.82 12.18 -9.47
C ILE A 34 5.88 12.37 -10.66
N PRO A 35 6.31 13.03 -11.75
CA PRO A 35 5.56 13.07 -12.99
C PRO A 35 5.56 11.68 -13.64
N VAL A 36 4.38 11.20 -14.01
CA VAL A 36 4.24 10.02 -14.85
C VAL A 36 4.32 10.44 -16.32
N ASP A 37 5.37 10.03 -17.05
CA ASP A 37 5.54 10.43 -18.45
C ASP A 37 4.32 10.04 -19.30
N GLY A 38 3.87 10.98 -20.15
CA GLY A 38 2.74 10.81 -21.07
C GLY A 38 1.50 11.66 -20.76
N TYR A 39 1.58 12.61 -19.82
CA TYR A 39 0.42 13.42 -19.40
C TYR A 39 0.54 14.89 -19.86
N ASP A 40 -0.28 15.28 -20.83
CA ASP A 40 -0.62 16.69 -21.10
C ASP A 40 -1.56 17.19 -19.99
N ALA A 41 -1.33 18.41 -19.54
CA ALA A 41 -2.00 19.01 -18.39
C ALA A 41 -3.55 18.99 -18.50
N GLU A 42 -4.16 18.54 -17.40
CA GLU A 42 -5.60 18.51 -17.05
C GLU A 42 -6.44 17.28 -17.44
N PRO A 43 -7.32 16.80 -16.53
CA PRO A 43 -7.65 17.36 -15.21
C PRO A 43 -6.78 16.80 -14.06
N TRP A 44 -5.84 15.89 -14.35
CA TRP A 44 -5.00 15.24 -13.36
C TRP A 44 -3.54 15.55 -13.66
N ASN A 45 -2.83 16.27 -12.80
CA ASN A 45 -1.49 16.79 -13.13
C ASN A 45 -0.37 15.73 -13.17
N GLY A 46 -0.68 14.43 -13.33
CA GLY A 46 0.30 13.35 -13.51
C GLY A 46 1.24 13.12 -12.31
N VAL A 47 0.92 13.68 -11.15
CA VAL A 47 1.78 13.77 -9.96
C VAL A 47 1.09 13.16 -8.75
N THR A 48 1.72 12.17 -8.10
CA THR A 48 1.26 11.63 -6.80
C THR A 48 1.91 12.40 -5.64
N ASP A 49 1.20 12.56 -4.52
CA ASP A 49 1.71 13.32 -3.38
C ASP A 49 2.95 12.69 -2.73
N TYR A 50 2.96 11.37 -2.56
CA TYR A 50 4.11 10.64 -2.01
C TYR A 50 4.31 9.30 -2.71
N CYS A 51 5.57 8.99 -3.02
CA CYS A 51 6.05 7.66 -3.36
C CYS A 51 6.91 7.12 -2.22
N LEU A 52 6.57 5.93 -1.72
CA LEU A 52 7.27 5.24 -0.65
C LEU A 52 8.18 4.18 -1.27
N TYR A 53 9.50 4.39 -1.18
CA TYR A 53 10.47 3.57 -1.88
C TYR A 53 10.98 2.39 -1.06
N ARG A 54 11.27 1.32 -1.80
CA ARG A 54 12.14 0.24 -1.40
C ARG A 54 13.61 0.66 -1.48
N ALA A 55 14.49 -0.04 -0.78
CA ALA A 55 15.93 0.23 -0.81
C ALA A 55 16.57 0.14 -2.22
N ASN A 56 15.94 -0.58 -3.15
CA ASN A 56 16.41 -0.68 -4.54
C ASN A 56 15.85 0.42 -5.47
N GLY A 57 15.09 1.39 -4.95
CA GLY A 57 14.50 2.48 -5.71
C GLY A 57 13.14 2.18 -6.34
N GLU A 58 12.62 0.94 -6.24
CA GLU A 58 11.26 0.64 -6.67
C GLU A 58 10.23 1.22 -5.69
N VAL A 59 9.07 1.62 -6.20
CA VAL A 59 7.99 2.18 -5.39
C VAL A 59 7.21 1.04 -4.74
N LEU A 60 7.20 0.96 -3.41
CA LEU A 60 6.38 0.01 -2.65
C LEU A 60 4.92 0.45 -2.60
N ALA A 61 4.69 1.74 -2.34
CA ALA A 61 3.36 2.29 -2.27
C ALA A 61 3.32 3.76 -2.69
N ILE A 62 2.18 4.19 -3.20
CA ILE A 62 1.85 5.61 -3.35
C ILE A 62 0.91 6.07 -2.24
N VAL A 63 0.95 7.37 -1.91
CA VAL A 63 -0.03 8.01 -1.04
C VAL A 63 -0.65 9.17 -1.81
N GLU A 64 -1.96 9.11 -2.01
CA GLU A 64 -2.73 10.22 -2.58
C GLU A 64 -3.44 10.96 -1.44
N ALA A 65 -3.02 12.20 -1.23
CA ALA A 65 -3.55 13.08 -0.23
C ALA A 65 -4.80 13.81 -0.75
N LYS A 66 -5.68 14.17 0.17
CA LYS A 66 -6.76 15.12 -0.04
C LYS A 66 -6.81 16.09 1.13
N ARG A 67 -7.41 17.26 0.89
CA ARG A 67 -7.79 18.19 1.97
C ARG A 67 -8.60 17.47 3.04
N GLN A 68 -8.37 17.81 4.31
CA GLN A 68 -9.05 17.20 5.46
C GLN A 68 -10.59 17.12 5.35
N SER A 69 -11.22 18.12 4.71
CA SER A 69 -12.68 18.17 4.52
C SER A 69 -13.22 17.29 3.38
N ARG A 70 -12.34 16.61 2.64
CA ARG A 70 -12.72 15.74 1.53
C ARG A 70 -12.49 14.29 1.94
N SER A 71 -13.43 13.44 1.54
CA SER A 71 -13.31 12.00 1.73
C SER A 71 -12.13 11.46 0.91
N PRO A 72 -11.25 10.61 1.48
CA PRO A 72 -10.12 10.04 0.75
C PRO A 72 -10.56 9.15 -0.42
N GLN A 73 -11.76 8.56 -0.37
CA GLN A 73 -12.31 7.70 -1.42
C GLN A 73 -12.39 8.42 -2.79
N ARG A 74 -12.44 9.76 -2.82
CA ARG A 74 -12.41 10.55 -4.07
C ARG A 74 -11.09 10.44 -4.83
N ALA A 75 -10.02 9.98 -4.19
CA ALA A 75 -8.70 9.76 -4.76
C ALA A 75 -8.55 8.42 -5.50
N ARG A 76 -9.57 7.55 -5.50
CA ARG A 76 -9.47 6.18 -6.06
C ARG A 76 -9.06 6.15 -7.54
N ALA A 77 -9.65 7.01 -8.38
CA ALA A 77 -9.33 7.04 -9.80
C ALA A 77 -7.86 7.43 -10.05
N GLN A 78 -7.35 8.41 -9.29
CA GLN A 78 -5.96 8.83 -9.35
C GLN A 78 -5.03 7.72 -8.88
N ALA A 79 -5.31 7.12 -7.74
CA ALA A 79 -4.48 6.04 -7.20
C ALA A 79 -4.43 4.82 -8.13
N LEU A 80 -5.57 4.42 -8.71
CA LEU A 80 -5.60 3.36 -9.71
C LEU A 80 -4.71 3.67 -10.91
N HIS A 81 -4.79 4.91 -11.41
CA HIS A 81 -3.97 5.36 -12.53
C HIS A 81 -2.47 5.29 -12.20
N TYR A 82 -2.03 5.91 -11.11
CA TYR A 82 -0.62 5.92 -10.72
C TYR A 82 -0.07 4.52 -10.44
N VAL A 83 -0.83 3.70 -9.71
CA VAL A 83 -0.45 2.31 -9.43
C VAL A 83 -0.29 1.52 -10.74
N THR A 84 -1.15 1.76 -11.73
CA THR A 84 -1.06 1.12 -13.04
C THR A 84 0.17 1.57 -13.82
N GLU A 85 0.44 2.87 -13.89
CA GLU A 85 1.56 3.40 -14.69
C GLU A 85 2.93 3.09 -14.08
N ILE A 86 3.07 3.19 -12.76
CA ILE A 86 4.31 2.81 -12.06
C ILE A 86 4.56 1.31 -12.24
N GLY A 87 3.52 0.48 -12.10
CA GLY A 87 3.62 -0.97 -12.27
C GLY A 87 4.12 -1.41 -13.65
N LYS A 88 3.94 -0.59 -14.71
CA LYS A 88 4.49 -0.87 -16.05
C LYS A 88 6.02 -0.71 -16.13
N ARG A 89 6.64 -0.02 -15.17
CA ARG A 89 8.04 0.43 -15.22
C ARG A 89 8.95 -0.25 -14.20
N GLN A 90 8.41 -1.11 -13.33
CA GLN A 90 9.14 -1.81 -12.28
C GLN A 90 8.67 -3.27 -12.16
N SER A 91 9.26 -4.05 -11.25
CA SER A 91 9.01 -5.50 -11.17
C SER A 91 7.67 -5.90 -10.55
N PHE A 92 6.92 -4.96 -9.97
CA PHE A 92 5.62 -5.21 -9.34
C PHE A 92 4.72 -3.97 -9.34
N GLN A 93 3.42 -4.19 -9.16
CA GLN A 93 2.46 -3.10 -8.99
C GLN A 93 2.50 -2.57 -7.54
N PRO A 94 2.69 -1.25 -7.31
CA PRO A 94 2.75 -0.70 -5.95
C PRO A 94 1.39 -0.78 -5.24
N PHE A 95 1.43 -0.74 -3.91
CA PHE A 95 0.22 -0.54 -3.10
C PHE A 95 -0.24 0.92 -3.14
N ALA A 96 -1.47 1.20 -2.70
CA ALA A 96 -1.97 2.57 -2.58
C ALA A 96 -2.52 2.88 -1.19
N PHE A 97 -2.26 4.10 -0.74
CA PHE A 97 -2.96 4.73 0.36
C PHE A 97 -3.71 5.96 -0.13
N LEU A 98 -4.95 6.14 0.35
CA LEU A 98 -5.71 7.37 0.19
C LEU A 98 -5.85 8.01 1.57
N ALA A 99 -5.50 9.28 1.72
CA ALA A 99 -5.50 9.92 3.03
C ALA A 99 -6.01 11.36 3.00
N ASN A 100 -6.72 11.78 4.05
CA ASN A 100 -7.08 13.19 4.29
C ASN A 100 -6.53 13.69 5.63
N GLY A 101 -5.61 12.94 6.24
CA GLY A 101 -5.04 13.23 7.55
C GLY A 101 -5.86 12.72 8.75
N LEU A 102 -7.15 12.41 8.57
CA LEU A 102 -7.99 11.77 9.61
C LEU A 102 -8.25 10.30 9.33
N GLU A 103 -8.47 9.99 8.06
CA GLU A 103 -8.73 8.65 7.56
C GLU A 103 -7.59 8.22 6.64
N ILE A 104 -7.20 6.95 6.75
CA ILE A 104 -6.24 6.30 5.85
C ILE A 104 -6.89 5.05 5.30
N ILE A 105 -6.96 4.96 3.98
CA ILE A 105 -7.50 3.81 3.26
C ILE A 105 -6.35 3.12 2.57
N TYR A 106 -6.10 1.87 2.92
CA TYR A 106 -5.19 1.00 2.19
C TYR A 106 -5.91 0.31 1.04
N TRP A 107 -5.24 0.20 -0.11
CA TRP A 107 -5.76 -0.50 -1.27
C TRP A 107 -4.67 -1.31 -1.98
N HIS A 108 -4.92 -2.61 -2.10
CA HIS A 108 -4.19 -3.50 -2.98
C HIS A 108 -4.98 -3.68 -4.28
N VAL A 109 -4.69 -2.82 -5.26
CA VAL A 109 -5.40 -2.74 -6.54
C VAL A 109 -5.40 -4.10 -7.23
N GLY A 110 -6.54 -4.52 -7.79
CA GLY A 110 -6.68 -5.82 -8.47
C GLY A 110 -6.77 -7.05 -7.56
N HIS A 111 -6.42 -6.93 -6.27
CA HIS A 111 -6.38 -8.06 -5.34
C HIS A 111 -7.42 -7.99 -4.22
N ALA A 112 -7.75 -6.79 -3.73
CA ALA A 112 -8.72 -6.62 -2.66
C ALA A 112 -9.46 -5.27 -2.75
N ALA A 113 -10.64 -5.21 -2.14
CA ALA A 113 -11.34 -3.95 -1.95
C ALA A 113 -10.53 -3.01 -1.02
N PRO A 114 -10.62 -1.68 -1.22
CA PRO A 114 -10.03 -0.71 -0.29
C PRO A 114 -10.57 -0.89 1.13
N ARG A 115 -9.73 -0.73 2.14
CA ARG A 115 -10.10 -0.86 3.55
C ARG A 115 -9.45 0.22 4.41
N ASP A 116 -10.13 0.61 5.49
CA ASP A 116 -9.58 1.56 6.45
C ASP A 116 -8.46 0.91 7.28
N VAL A 117 -7.43 1.68 7.59
CA VAL A 117 -6.31 1.29 8.44
C VAL A 117 -6.01 2.38 9.45
N SER A 118 -5.43 2.00 10.59
CA SER A 118 -5.12 2.93 11.69
C SER A 118 -3.88 3.78 11.45
N GLY A 119 -3.10 3.49 10.40
CA GLY A 119 -1.84 4.16 10.11
C GLY A 119 -1.22 3.66 8.81
N PHE A 120 -0.25 4.43 8.31
CA PHE A 120 0.60 3.99 7.22
C PHE A 120 1.44 2.79 7.65
N PHE A 121 1.74 1.93 6.69
CA PHE A 121 2.60 0.77 6.90
C PHE A 121 4.07 1.18 6.80
N SER A 122 4.92 0.54 7.61
CA SER A 122 6.36 0.75 7.51
C SER A 122 6.91 0.13 6.21
N ARG A 123 8.15 0.48 5.84
CA ARG A 123 8.84 -0.18 4.71
C ARG A 123 8.82 -1.71 4.86
N ALA A 124 9.15 -2.21 6.05
CA ALA A 124 9.20 -3.65 6.32
C ALA A 124 7.82 -4.33 6.19
N ASP A 125 6.74 -3.65 6.60
CA ASP A 125 5.38 -4.17 6.43
C ASP A 125 5.00 -4.27 4.94
N LEU A 126 5.32 -3.26 4.14
CA LEU A 126 5.07 -3.26 2.69
C LEU A 126 5.91 -4.31 1.97
N GLU A 127 7.19 -4.46 2.31
CA GLU A 127 8.05 -5.50 1.75
C GLU A 127 7.55 -6.90 2.12
N ARG A 128 7.03 -7.08 3.35
CA ARG A 128 6.40 -8.34 3.76
C ARG A 128 5.13 -8.62 2.97
N LEU A 129 4.28 -7.61 2.75
CA LEU A 129 3.07 -7.76 1.92
C LEU A 129 3.42 -8.14 0.48
N LEU A 130 4.44 -7.50 -0.09
CA LEU A 130 4.95 -7.80 -1.43
C LEU A 130 5.49 -9.23 -1.49
N PHE A 131 6.29 -9.65 -0.51
CA PHE A 131 6.80 -11.01 -0.43
C PHE A 131 5.67 -12.03 -0.37
N ILE A 132 4.66 -11.79 0.48
CA ILE A 132 3.48 -12.66 0.56
C ILE A 132 2.80 -12.74 -0.80
N ASP A 133 2.60 -11.61 -1.48
CA ASP A 133 1.94 -11.55 -2.78
C ASP A 133 2.67 -12.37 -3.86
N GLN A 134 3.98 -12.20 -3.96
CA GLN A 134 4.83 -12.91 -4.93
C GLN A 134 4.96 -14.41 -4.63
N ASN A 135 4.81 -14.82 -3.36
CA ASN A 135 4.98 -16.21 -2.90
C ASN A 135 3.66 -16.89 -2.53
N LYS A 136 2.50 -16.33 -2.90
CA LYS A 136 1.20 -16.98 -2.67
C LYS A 136 1.20 -18.33 -3.34
N THR A 137 1.20 -19.40 -2.55
CA THR A 137 0.94 -20.75 -3.08
C THR A 137 -0.56 -20.85 -3.36
N PRO A 138 -0.98 -21.19 -4.59
CA PRO A 138 -2.39 -21.45 -4.86
C PRO A 138 -2.89 -22.57 -3.95
N LEU A 139 -3.95 -22.32 -3.18
CA LEU A 139 -4.58 -23.32 -2.31
C LEU A 139 -5.04 -24.57 -3.09
N ALA A 140 -5.23 -24.44 -4.42
CA ALA A 140 -5.66 -25.51 -5.32
C ALA A 140 -4.65 -26.67 -5.49
N GLY A 141 -3.41 -26.57 -5.00
CA GLY A 141 -2.37 -27.60 -5.17
C GLY A 141 -1.89 -28.28 -3.89
N THR A 142 -2.35 -27.84 -2.71
CA THR A 142 -1.81 -28.36 -1.45
C THR A 142 -2.47 -29.70 -1.12
N LYS A 143 -1.77 -30.81 -1.39
CA LYS A 143 -2.14 -32.13 -0.86
C LYS A 143 -2.15 -32.06 0.66
N ILE A 144 -3.34 -31.85 1.24
CA ILE A 144 -3.59 -32.13 2.65
C ILE A 144 -3.39 -33.62 2.89
N TYR A 145 -2.21 -34.01 3.35
CA TYR A 145 -1.97 -35.37 3.82
C TYR A 145 -2.81 -35.57 5.08
N ARG A 146 -4.01 -36.13 4.91
CA ARG A 146 -4.88 -36.54 6.01
C ARG A 146 -4.18 -37.70 6.72
N ARG A 147 -3.49 -37.41 7.82
CA ARG A 147 -2.89 -38.43 8.68
C ARG A 147 -4.03 -39.32 9.18
N LYS A 148 -4.12 -40.56 8.70
CA LYS A 148 -5.07 -41.54 9.25
C LYS A 148 -4.68 -41.76 10.72
N PRO A 149 -5.62 -41.65 11.68
CA PRO A 149 -5.32 -42.02 13.06
C PRO A 149 -5.01 -43.52 13.10
N SER A 150 -3.82 -43.89 13.60
CA SER A 150 -3.51 -45.28 13.89
C SER A 150 -4.33 -45.71 15.11
N ARG A 151 -5.25 -46.67 14.93
CA ARG A 151 -5.90 -47.34 16.05
C ARG A 151 -4.84 -48.18 16.77
N ALA A 152 -4.36 -47.69 17.91
CA ALA A 152 -3.67 -48.52 18.88
C ALA A 152 -4.73 -49.26 19.70
N THR A 153 -4.95 -50.53 19.40
CA THR A 153 -5.75 -51.42 20.25
C THR A 153 -4.92 -51.78 21.47
N ILE A 154 -5.23 -51.18 22.61
CA ILE A 154 -4.71 -51.61 23.92
C ILE A 154 -5.48 -52.87 24.31
N ALA A 155 -4.82 -54.02 24.24
CA ALA A 155 -5.32 -55.25 24.83
C ALA A 155 -5.04 -55.20 26.34
N ILE A 156 -6.07 -54.95 27.14
CA ILE A 156 -6.01 -55.15 28.59
C ILE A 156 -6.27 -56.65 28.82
N ARG A 157 -5.24 -57.39 29.26
CA ARG A 157 -5.42 -58.73 29.82
C ARG A 157 -5.76 -58.56 31.31
N ALA A 158 -6.88 -59.14 31.71
CA ALA A 158 -7.18 -59.50 33.10
C ALA A 158 -7.12 -61.02 33.22
#